data_AF-S5SVR0-F1
#
_entry.id   AF-S5SVR0-F1
#
_cell.length_a   1.000
_cell.length_b   1.000
_cell.length_c   1.000
_cell.angle_alpha   90.00
_cell.angle_beta   90.00
_cell.angle_gamma   90.00
#
_symmetry.space_group_name_H-M   'P 1'
#
loop_
_entity.id
_entity.type
_entity.pdbx_description
1 polymer ?
#
loop_
_entity_poly.entity_id
_entity_poly.type
_entity_poly.pdbx_seq_one_letter_code
_entity_poly.pdbx_strand_id
1 'polypeptide(L)'
;MTHHDRHLRDQIAATWGDHTHQSPGATSASAAERLKKYRPTALKKTASWISVGFAAIALLTSFTDGGYTGGDMVRYLLGSVLLVAMLALPGAYWLLRNNSDQLTVQGWVEREKSREQLAHMLVGRERDLLGQPDPPPLLPKRRWGMVIAVMFVLMILGGTALPTA
;
A
#
# COMPACT_ATOMS: atom_id res chain seq x y z
N MET A 1 42.80 17.85 -5.88
CA MET A 1 41.35 18.09 -6.06
C MET A 1 41.18 19.27 -7.00
N THR A 2 40.84 18.98 -8.24
CA THR A 2 40.87 19.90 -9.39
C THR A 2 39.58 20.71 -9.48
N HIS A 3 39.67 21.93 -10.00
CA HIS A 3 38.57 22.91 -10.11
C HIS A 3 37.35 22.38 -10.90
N HIS A 4 37.53 21.30 -11.66
CA HIS A 4 36.51 20.63 -12.47
C HIS A 4 35.47 19.87 -11.61
N ASP A 5 35.87 19.37 -10.45
CA ASP A 5 35.02 18.51 -9.60
C ASP A 5 33.94 19.30 -8.85
N ARG A 6 34.18 20.61 -8.62
CA ARG A 6 33.19 21.51 -8.00
C ARG A 6 32.03 21.81 -8.95
N HIS A 7 32.31 21.99 -10.23
CA HIS A 7 31.30 22.34 -11.22
C HIS A 7 30.28 21.21 -11.46
N LEU A 8 30.73 19.95 -11.37
CA LEU A 8 29.85 18.78 -11.46
C LEU A 8 28.95 18.64 -10.22
N ARG A 9 29.47 18.92 -9.02
CA ARG A 9 28.66 18.89 -7.79
C ARG A 9 27.58 19.97 -7.79
N ASP A 10 27.90 21.16 -8.29
CA ASP A 10 26.94 22.27 -8.38
C ASP A 10 25.87 22.00 -9.44
N GLN A 11 26.24 21.39 -10.57
CA GLN A 11 25.27 20.95 -11.59
C GLN A 11 24.36 19.83 -11.07
N ILE A 12 24.92 18.83 -10.38
CA ILE A 12 24.13 17.76 -9.76
C ILE A 12 23.16 18.36 -8.74
N ALA A 13 23.63 19.23 -7.83
CA ALA A 13 22.78 19.90 -6.84
C ALA A 13 21.67 20.75 -7.48
N ALA A 14 21.97 21.46 -8.58
CA ALA A 14 20.97 22.23 -9.32
C ALA A 14 19.93 21.33 -10.02
N THR A 15 20.34 20.16 -10.53
CA THR A 15 19.42 19.23 -11.21
C THR A 15 18.50 18.51 -10.21
N TRP A 16 18.94 18.29 -8.97
CA TRP A 16 18.10 17.70 -7.92
C TRP A 16 17.19 18.72 -7.20
N GLY A 17 17.49 20.01 -7.30
CA GLY A 17 16.72 21.09 -6.67
C GLY A 17 15.43 21.49 -7.40
N ASP A 18 15.26 21.09 -8.67
CA ASP A 18 14.18 21.59 -9.54
C ASP A 18 12.95 20.66 -9.63
N HIS A 19 12.89 19.59 -8.82
CA HIS A 19 11.73 18.69 -8.79
C HIS A 19 10.66 19.07 -7.75
N THR A 20 10.86 20.14 -6.99
CA THR A 20 9.91 20.58 -5.96
C THR A 20 8.88 21.59 -6.45
N HIS A 21 8.97 22.08 -7.69
CA HIS A 21 7.92 22.87 -8.33
C HIS A 21 6.93 21.97 -9.07
N GLN A 22 6.31 21.02 -8.37
CA GLN A 22 5.06 20.43 -8.84
C GLN A 22 3.98 21.51 -8.83
N SER A 23 3.60 22.00 -10.01
CA SER A 23 2.50 22.95 -10.19
C SER A 23 1.28 22.51 -9.37
N PRO A 24 0.70 23.38 -8.52
CA PRO A 24 -0.42 23.04 -7.63
C PRO A 24 -1.64 22.42 -8.34
N GLY A 25 -1.80 22.67 -9.65
CA GLY A 25 -2.86 22.10 -10.47
C GLY A 25 -2.62 20.67 -10.96
N ALA A 26 -1.36 20.23 -11.13
CA ALA A 26 -1.05 18.86 -11.57
C ALA A 26 -1.22 17.85 -10.43
N THR A 27 -1.06 18.28 -9.18
CA THR A 27 -1.20 17.46 -7.98
C THR A 27 -2.67 17.22 -7.60
N SER A 28 -3.55 18.22 -7.74
CA SER A 28 -4.98 18.06 -7.43
C SER A 28 -5.72 17.16 -8.42
N ALA A 29 -5.48 17.33 -9.74
CA ALA A 29 -6.07 16.50 -10.78
C ALA A 29 -5.61 15.03 -10.66
N SER A 30 -4.31 14.81 -10.42
CA SER A 30 -3.76 13.48 -10.21
C SER A 30 -4.18 12.85 -8.87
N ALA A 31 -4.39 13.64 -7.81
CA ALA A 31 -4.97 13.16 -6.55
C ALA A 31 -6.41 12.66 -6.74
N ALA A 32 -7.26 13.45 -7.40
CA ALA A 32 -8.64 13.09 -7.68
C ALA A 32 -8.76 11.84 -8.57
N GLU A 33 -7.93 11.74 -9.61
CA GLU A 33 -7.88 10.56 -10.47
C GLU A 33 -7.46 9.30 -9.69
N ARG A 34 -6.49 9.43 -8.78
CA ARG A 34 -6.07 8.31 -7.92
C ARG A 34 -7.16 7.91 -6.94
N LEU A 35 -7.84 8.86 -6.31
CA LEU A 35 -9.02 8.58 -5.46
C LEU A 35 -10.09 7.80 -6.23
N LYS A 36 -10.37 8.19 -7.48
CA LYS A 36 -11.33 7.49 -8.35
C LYS A 36 -10.87 6.07 -8.71
N LYS A 37 -9.61 5.91 -9.10
CA LYS A 37 -9.02 4.62 -9.51
C LYS A 37 -8.90 3.63 -8.35
N TYR A 38 -8.63 4.12 -7.14
CA TYR A 38 -8.42 3.30 -5.95
C TYR A 38 -9.68 3.09 -5.11
N ARG A 39 -10.84 3.52 -5.58
CA ARG A 39 -12.10 3.29 -4.88
C ARG A 39 -12.26 1.78 -4.60
N PRO A 40 -12.31 1.36 -3.31
CA PRO A 40 -12.44 -0.04 -2.97
C PRO A 40 -13.80 -0.53 -3.45
N THR A 41 -13.80 -1.41 -4.45
CA THR A 41 -15.02 -2.10 -4.87
C THR A 41 -15.25 -3.29 -3.96
N ALA A 42 -16.52 -3.64 -3.73
CA ALA A 42 -16.91 -4.81 -2.95
C ALA A 42 -16.17 -6.07 -3.43
N LEU A 43 -15.98 -6.20 -4.75
CA LEU A 43 -15.24 -7.29 -5.40
C LEU A 43 -13.77 -7.40 -4.93
N LYS A 44 -13.04 -6.27 -4.81
CA LYS A 44 -11.63 -6.30 -4.37
C LYS A 44 -11.53 -6.70 -2.90
N LYS A 45 -12.49 -6.26 -2.09
CA LYS A 45 -12.58 -6.62 -0.67
C LYS A 45 -12.92 -8.11 -0.51
N THR A 46 -13.92 -8.63 -1.22
CA THR A 46 -14.27 -10.06 -1.16
C THR A 46 -13.12 -10.92 -1.67
N ALA A 47 -12.47 -10.56 -2.78
CA ALA A 47 -11.29 -11.29 -3.27
C ALA A 47 -10.15 -11.35 -2.24
N SER A 48 -9.88 -10.26 -1.51
CA SER A 48 -8.87 -10.26 -0.45
C SER A 48 -9.24 -11.19 0.72
N TRP A 49 -10.50 -11.21 1.13
CA TRP A 49 -10.98 -12.12 2.17
C TRP A 49 -11.00 -13.58 1.74
N ILE A 50 -11.34 -13.85 0.47
CA ILE A 50 -11.28 -15.20 -0.10
C ILE A 50 -9.84 -15.72 -0.09
N SER A 51 -8.86 -14.91 -0.50
CA SER A 51 -7.44 -15.28 -0.47
C SER A 51 -6.96 -15.63 0.95
N VAL A 52 -7.34 -14.82 1.95
CA VAL A 52 -7.03 -15.09 3.37
C VAL A 52 -7.77 -16.33 3.87
N GLY A 53 -9.03 -16.53 3.49
CA GLY A 53 -9.82 -17.71 3.85
C GLY A 53 -9.25 -19.00 3.28
N PHE A 54 -8.85 -19.00 2.00
CA PHE A 54 -8.16 -20.12 1.37
C PHE A 54 -6.84 -20.44 2.04
N ALA A 55 -6.06 -19.42 2.40
CA ALA A 55 -4.82 -19.59 3.15
C ALA A 55 -5.07 -20.24 4.52
N ALA A 56 -6.11 -19.81 5.25
CA ALA A 56 -6.47 -20.40 6.54
C ALA A 56 -6.91 -21.87 6.41
N ILE A 57 -7.71 -22.19 5.38
CA ILE A 57 -8.14 -23.57 5.10
C ILE A 57 -6.92 -24.45 4.75
N ALA A 58 -6.04 -23.98 3.87
CA ALA A 58 -4.83 -24.72 3.48
C ALA A 58 -3.86 -24.94 4.66
N LEU A 59 -3.83 -23.99 5.61
CA LEU A 59 -3.07 -24.16 6.83
C LEU A 59 -3.67 -25.25 7.73
N LEU A 60 -5.00 -25.25 7.91
CA LEU A 60 -5.70 -26.27 8.71
C LEU A 60 -5.49 -27.67 8.15
N THR A 61 -5.57 -27.85 6.83
CA THR A 61 -5.32 -29.16 6.20
C THR A 61 -3.91 -29.65 6.43
N SER A 62 -2.94 -28.73 6.53
CA SER A 62 -1.53 -29.09 6.81
C SER A 62 -1.32 -29.62 8.22
N PHE A 63 -2.18 -29.26 9.18
CA PHE A 63 -2.09 -29.77 10.56
C PHE A 63 -2.82 -31.10 10.77
N THR A 64 -3.77 -31.45 9.89
CA THR A 64 -4.54 -32.70 9.98
C THR A 64 -3.86 -33.88 9.31
N ASP A 65 -2.82 -33.63 8.50
CA ASP A 65 -2.13 -34.64 7.71
C ASP A 65 -1.10 -35.38 8.58
N GLY A 66 -1.53 -36.44 9.27
CA GLY A 66 -0.74 -37.20 10.23
C GLY A 66 0.31 -38.14 9.63
N GLY A 67 0.59 -38.05 8.33
CA GLY A 67 1.47 -38.95 7.60
C GLY A 67 2.98 -38.71 7.80
N TYR A 68 3.38 -37.57 8.36
CA TYR A 68 4.79 -37.20 8.53
C TYR A 68 5.26 -37.42 9.97
N THR A 69 6.42 -38.06 10.15
CA THR A 69 7.01 -38.30 11.48
C THR A 69 8.36 -37.60 11.62
N GLY A 70 8.67 -37.11 12.82
CA GLY A 70 9.98 -36.55 13.16
C GLY A 70 10.38 -35.30 12.34
N GLY A 71 11.60 -35.29 11.80
CA GLY A 71 12.18 -34.14 11.09
C GLY A 71 11.44 -33.73 9.81
N ASP A 72 10.74 -34.67 9.17
CA ASP A 72 9.99 -34.42 7.93
C ASP A 72 8.69 -33.64 8.21
N MET A 73 8.10 -33.81 9.40
CA MET A 73 6.93 -33.04 9.83
C MET A 73 7.26 -31.55 9.96
N VAL A 74 8.44 -31.21 10.50
CA VAL A 74 8.87 -29.81 10.66
C VAL A 74 9.09 -29.15 9.30
N ARG A 75 9.73 -29.87 8.36
CA ARG A 75 9.95 -29.38 6.99
C ARG A 75 8.65 -29.18 6.24
N TYR A 76 7.73 -30.15 6.34
CA TYR A 76 6.40 -30.07 5.76
C TYR A 76 5.62 -28.86 6.29
N LEU A 77 5.54 -28.69 7.62
CA LEU A 77 4.85 -27.55 8.22
C LEU A 77 5.47 -26.22 7.81
N LEU A 78 6.80 -26.13 7.77
CA LEU A 78 7.50 -24.93 7.32
C LEU A 78 7.16 -24.60 5.85
N GLY A 79 7.21 -25.60 4.96
CA GLY A 79 6.83 -25.45 3.56
C GLY A 79 5.38 -24.98 3.39
N SER A 80 4.45 -25.62 4.10
CA SER A 80 3.03 -25.26 4.10
C SER A 80 2.79 -23.84 4.59
N VAL A 81 3.43 -23.43 5.69
CA VAL A 81 3.31 -22.05 6.23
C VAL A 81 3.82 -21.02 5.22
N LEU A 82 4.95 -21.29 4.56
CA LEU A 82 5.50 -20.38 3.54
C LEU A 82 4.57 -20.23 2.33
N LEU A 83 3.96 -21.31 1.86
CA LEU A 83 3.01 -21.30 0.75
C LEU A 83 1.68 -20.62 1.14
N VAL A 84 1.17 -20.88 2.35
CA VAL A 84 0.00 -20.20 2.91
C VAL A 84 0.27 -18.70 3.02
N ALA A 85 1.45 -18.31 3.51
CA ALA A 85 1.86 -16.92 3.61
C ALA A 85 1.92 -16.26 2.22
N MET A 86 2.44 -16.96 1.21
CA MET A 86 2.45 -16.50 -0.18
C MET A 86 1.03 -16.17 -0.68
N LEU A 87 0.05 -17.02 -0.41
CA LEU A 87 -1.35 -16.83 -0.82
C LEU A 87 -2.04 -15.71 -0.04
N ALA A 88 -1.75 -15.55 1.24
CA ALA A 88 -2.35 -14.51 2.10
C ALA A 88 -1.74 -13.12 1.85
N LEU A 89 -0.48 -13.05 1.45
CA LEU A 89 0.30 -11.81 1.31
C LEU A 89 -0.40 -10.71 0.47
N PRO A 90 -0.89 -10.97 -0.76
CA PRO A 90 -1.52 -9.92 -1.58
C PRO A 90 -2.82 -9.40 -0.96
N GLY A 91 -3.62 -10.28 -0.37
CA GLY A 91 -4.88 -9.93 0.30
C GLY A 91 -4.62 -9.08 1.55
N ALA A 92 -3.73 -9.54 2.42
CA ALA A 92 -3.34 -8.83 3.64
C ALA A 92 -2.70 -7.46 3.32
N TYR A 93 -1.80 -7.40 2.34
CA TYR A 93 -1.18 -6.14 1.90
C TYR A 93 -2.24 -5.15 1.41
N TRP A 94 -3.19 -5.61 0.59
CA TRP A 94 -4.25 -4.75 0.08
C TRP A 94 -5.13 -4.22 1.22
N LEU A 95 -5.53 -5.06 2.18
CA LEU A 95 -6.36 -4.67 3.32
C LEU A 95 -5.68 -3.61 4.20
N LEU A 96 -4.41 -3.85 4.57
CA LEU A 96 -3.64 -2.91 5.40
C LEU A 96 -3.50 -1.53 4.75
N ARG A 97 -3.17 -1.50 3.45
CA ARG A 97 -3.06 -0.25 2.70
C ARG A 97 -4.41 0.43 2.51
N ASN A 98 -5.45 -0.33 2.21
CA ASN A 98 -6.79 0.21 2.06
C ASN A 98 -7.30 0.85 3.36
N ASN A 99 -7.05 0.23 4.52
CA ASN A 99 -7.45 0.79 5.81
C ASN A 99 -6.73 2.12 6.10
N SER A 100 -5.42 2.17 5.82
CA SER A 100 -4.62 3.40 5.97
C SER A 100 -5.08 4.52 5.01
N ASP A 101 -5.39 4.15 3.76
CA ASP A 101 -5.93 5.06 2.75
C ASP A 101 -7.30 5.62 3.20
N GLN A 102 -8.16 4.77 3.77
CA GLN A 102 -9.47 5.17 4.30
C GLN A 102 -9.35 6.17 5.44
N LEU A 103 -8.48 5.93 6.42
CA LEU A 103 -8.26 6.86 7.53
C LEU A 103 -7.77 8.23 7.03
N THR A 104 -6.88 8.24 6.04
CA THR A 104 -6.36 9.48 5.44
C THR A 104 -7.46 10.28 4.75
N VAL A 105 -8.30 9.60 3.97
CA VAL A 105 -9.42 10.24 3.27
C VAL A 105 -10.49 10.71 4.23
N GLN A 106 -10.84 9.91 5.25
CA GLN A 106 -11.79 10.29 6.29
C GLN A 106 -11.35 11.55 7.03
N GLY A 107 -10.08 11.63 7.44
CA GLY A 107 -9.54 12.81 8.09
C GLY A 107 -9.56 14.06 7.19
N TRP A 108 -9.38 13.91 5.88
CA TRP A 108 -9.56 15.04 4.94
C TRP A 108 -11.03 15.45 4.81
N VAL A 109 -11.95 14.49 4.66
CA VAL A 109 -13.40 14.76 4.58
C VAL A 109 -13.90 15.47 5.84
N GLU A 110 -13.44 15.07 7.01
CA GLU A 110 -13.80 15.72 8.28
C GLU A 110 -13.32 17.18 8.32
N ARG A 111 -12.06 17.44 7.93
CA ARG A 111 -11.53 18.82 7.86
C ARG A 111 -12.30 19.68 6.86
N GLU A 112 -12.59 19.15 5.68
CA GLU A 112 -13.35 19.91 4.67
C GLU A 112 -14.78 20.17 5.14
N LYS A 113 -15.43 19.19 5.79
CA LYS A 113 -16.76 19.39 6.37
C LYS A 113 -16.77 20.46 7.46
N SER A 114 -15.78 20.47 8.35
CA SER A 114 -15.64 21.53 9.36
C SER A 114 -15.41 22.89 8.73
N ARG A 115 -14.61 22.96 7.65
CA ARG A 115 -14.38 24.17 6.87
C ARG A 115 -15.66 24.67 6.19
N GLU A 116 -16.44 23.79 5.57
CA GLU A 116 -17.74 24.11 4.99
C GLU A 116 -18.71 24.66 6.04
N GLN A 117 -18.78 24.00 7.21
CA GLN A 117 -19.60 24.47 8.33
C GLN A 117 -19.20 25.87 8.80
N LEU A 118 -17.90 26.14 8.96
CA LEU A 118 -17.39 27.48 9.28
C LEU A 118 -17.73 28.50 8.18
N ALA A 119 -17.58 28.10 6.91
CA ALA A 119 -17.89 28.97 5.77
C ALA A 119 -19.37 29.34 5.66
N HIS A 120 -20.27 28.52 6.20
CA HIS A 120 -21.69 28.85 6.32
C HIS A 120 -22.00 29.81 7.48
N MET A 121 -21.17 29.85 8.52
CA MET A 121 -21.35 30.74 9.68
C MET A 121 -20.74 32.13 9.48
N LEU A 122 -19.73 32.25 8.61
CA LEU A 122 -19.00 33.49 8.36
C LEU A 122 -19.65 34.31 7.23
N VAL A 123 -19.79 35.62 7.42
CA VAL A 123 -20.41 36.54 6.45
C VAL A 123 -19.41 37.64 6.03
N GLY A 124 -19.40 37.98 4.74
CA GLY A 124 -18.57 39.07 4.23
C GLY A 124 -17.06 38.78 4.30
N ARG A 125 -16.30 39.77 4.79
CA ARG A 125 -14.82 39.78 4.75
C ARG A 125 -14.15 38.67 5.57
N GLU A 126 -14.88 38.09 6.52
CA GLU A 126 -14.41 36.97 7.34
C GLU A 126 -14.30 35.67 6.54
N ARG A 127 -15.05 35.55 5.44
CA ARG A 127 -14.99 34.38 4.56
C ARG A 127 -13.68 34.33 3.76
N ASP A 128 -13.06 35.49 3.51
CA ASP A 128 -11.76 35.56 2.84
C ASP A 128 -10.62 35.00 3.72
N LEU A 129 -10.83 34.96 5.05
CA LEU A 129 -9.86 34.42 6.02
C LEU A 129 -9.80 32.88 6.02
N LEU A 130 -10.81 32.19 5.49
CA LEU A 130 -10.87 30.73 5.40
C LEU A 130 -9.89 30.13 4.38
N GLY A 131 -9.27 30.95 3.54
CA GLY A 131 -8.34 30.51 2.51
C GLY A 131 -8.97 29.60 1.44
N GLN A 132 -8.12 29.02 0.59
CA GLN A 132 -8.54 28.06 -0.44
C GLN A 132 -8.80 26.66 0.15
N PRO A 133 -9.64 25.83 -0.49
CA PRO A 133 -9.86 24.45 -0.08
C PRO A 133 -8.59 23.63 -0.05
N ASP A 134 -8.47 22.76 0.96
CA ASP A 134 -7.35 21.83 1.02
C ASP A 134 -7.47 20.85 -0.16
N PRO A 135 -6.40 20.69 -0.96
CA PRO A 135 -6.43 19.73 -2.04
C PRO A 135 -6.64 18.31 -1.48
N PRO A 136 -7.29 17.42 -2.25
CA PRO A 136 -7.48 16.04 -1.83
C PRO A 136 -6.13 15.36 -1.53
N PRO A 137 -6.07 14.49 -0.50
CA PRO A 137 -4.81 13.93 -0.05
C PRO A 137 -4.21 13.01 -1.12
N LEU A 138 -2.90 13.16 -1.34
CA LEU A 138 -2.16 12.28 -2.22
C LEU A 138 -1.92 10.93 -1.52
N LEU A 139 -2.67 9.91 -1.92
CA LEU A 139 -2.44 8.54 -1.44
C LEU A 139 -1.03 8.06 -1.85
N PRO A 140 -0.33 7.26 -1.03
CA PRO A 140 0.98 6.72 -1.40
C PRO A 140 0.88 5.73 -2.58
N LYS A 141 1.93 5.65 -3.40
CA LYS A 141 1.99 4.63 -4.48
C LYS A 141 2.18 3.24 -3.84
N ARG A 142 1.35 2.28 -4.25
CA ARG A 142 1.44 0.88 -3.78
C ARG A 142 2.63 0.19 -4.45
N ARG A 143 3.41 -0.54 -3.66
CA ARG A 143 4.64 -1.23 -4.08
C ARG A 143 4.36 -2.69 -4.46
N TRP A 144 3.49 -2.91 -5.43
CA TRP A 144 3.11 -4.27 -5.87
C TRP A 144 4.30 -5.10 -6.36
N GLY A 145 5.31 -4.47 -6.97
CA GLY A 145 6.53 -5.17 -7.37
C GLY A 145 7.25 -5.84 -6.19
N MET A 146 7.24 -5.22 -5.00
CA MET A 146 7.83 -5.80 -3.79
C MET A 146 6.98 -6.97 -3.28
N VAL A 147 5.65 -6.86 -3.32
CA VAL A 147 4.72 -7.94 -2.94
C VAL A 147 4.95 -9.16 -3.82
N ILE A 148 5.03 -8.96 -5.13
CA ILE A 148 5.29 -10.02 -6.11
C ILE A 148 6.66 -10.66 -5.86
N ALA A 149 7.71 -9.86 -5.65
CA ALA A 149 9.05 -10.39 -5.35
C ALA A 149 9.06 -11.26 -4.09
N VAL A 150 8.39 -10.81 -3.01
CA VAL A 150 8.26 -11.60 -1.78
C VAL A 150 7.46 -12.89 -2.03
N MET A 151 6.38 -12.84 -2.82
CA MET A 151 5.63 -14.05 -3.18
C MET A 151 6.52 -15.07 -3.90
N PHE A 152 7.35 -14.64 -4.86
CA PHE A 152 8.28 -15.54 -5.56
C PHE A 152 9.30 -16.17 -4.60
N VAL A 153 9.85 -15.39 -3.67
CA VAL A 153 10.78 -15.90 -2.65
C VAL A 153 10.09 -16.95 -1.77
N LEU A 154 8.87 -16.67 -1.29
CA LEU A 154 8.09 -17.61 -0.48
C LEU A 154 7.74 -18.87 -1.25
N MET A 155 7.41 -18.75 -2.55
CA MET A 155 7.13 -19.88 -3.41
C MET A 155 8.34 -20.81 -3.56
N ILE A 156 9.53 -20.25 -3.81
CA ILE A 156 10.77 -21.01 -3.96
C ILE A 156 11.10 -21.72 -2.64
N LEU A 157 11.15 -20.97 -1.54
CA LEU A 157 11.50 -21.52 -0.22
C LEU A 157 10.49 -22.57 0.23
N GLY A 158 9.19 -22.30 0.09
CA GLY A 158 8.11 -23.21 0.45
C GLY A 158 8.15 -24.49 -0.40
N GLY A 159 8.35 -24.35 -1.71
CA GLY A 159 8.48 -25.47 -2.64
C GLY A 159 9.70 -26.35 -2.35
N THR A 160 10.85 -25.76 -2.00
CA THR A 160 12.06 -26.51 -1.64
C THR A 160 11.98 -27.19 -0.26
N ALA A 161 11.10 -26.72 0.63
CA ALA A 161 10.91 -27.28 1.95
C ALA A 161 9.94 -28.48 1.96
N LEU A 162 9.06 -28.58 0.95
CA LEU A 162 8.18 -29.73 0.81
C LEU A 162 8.98 -30.98 0.42
N PRO A 163 8.73 -32.13 1.06
CA PRO A 163 9.38 -33.37 0.67
C PRO A 163 8.98 -33.73 -0.76
N THR A 164 9.97 -33.99 -1.62
CA THR A 164 9.74 -34.59 -2.93
C THR A 164 9.44 -36.08 -2.70
N ALA A 165 8.24 -36.51 -3.07
CA ALA A 165 7.82 -37.92 -3.01
C ALA A 165 8.77 -38.83 -3.81
#